data_AF-A0A6G1HVW5-F1
#
_entry.id   AF-A0A6G1HVW5-F1
#
_cell.length_a   1.000
_cell.length_b   1.000
_cell.length_c   1.000
_cell.angle_alpha   90.00
_cell.angle_beta   90.00
_cell.angle_gamma   90.00
#
_symmetry.space_group_name_H-M   'P 1'
#
loop_
_entity.id
_entity.type
_entity.pdbx_description
1 polymer ?
#
loop_
_entity_poly.entity_id
_entity_poly.type
_entity_poly.pdbx_seq_one_letter_code
_entity_poly.pdbx_strand_id
1 'polypeptide(L)'
;AFSLLLLAAAYLGLAPSSIPTYKQSDKVLHFVTFFMLTLCFYWIVETSRRRSLNLTLFVCPFVLGVGSEIVQGLLPNGREFDFYDIGANVAGSLAAVALSTWYHKRMLERKRKAKNYTSVPGDDLGADLELGEGVGAQETGVVDASQSLEDEVDNWDENAEDWE
;
A
#
# COMPACT_ATOMS: atom_id res chain seq x y z
N ALA A 1 11.50 4.70 -16.41
CA ALA A 1 12.37 4.00 -15.44
C ALA A 1 11.88 2.58 -15.17
N PHE A 2 10.68 2.40 -14.59
CA PHE A 2 10.13 1.07 -14.28
C PHE A 2 10.17 0.08 -15.45
N SER A 3 9.66 0.45 -16.63
CA SER A 3 9.66 -0.44 -17.81
C SER A 3 11.07 -0.84 -18.25
N LEU A 4 12.05 0.07 -18.15
CA LEU A 4 13.45 -0.23 -18.48
C LEU A 4 14.06 -1.20 -17.46
N LEU A 5 13.79 -1.01 -16.17
CA LEU A 5 14.21 -1.94 -15.12
C LEU A 5 13.56 -3.32 -15.30
N LEU A 6 12.28 -3.36 -15.68
CA LEU A 6 11.55 -4.60 -15.92
C LEU A 6 12.14 -5.37 -17.11
N LEU A 7 12.41 -4.68 -18.22
CA LEU A 7 13.05 -5.29 -19.38
C LEU A 7 14.48 -5.76 -19.08
N ALA A 8 15.26 -4.97 -18.32
CA ALA A 8 16.59 -5.34 -17.90
C ALA A 8 16.56 -6.58 -16.98
N ALA A 9 15.65 -6.61 -16.00
CA ALA A 9 15.46 -7.75 -15.10
C ALA A 9 15.04 -9.01 -15.85
N ALA A 10 14.10 -8.89 -16.79
CA ALA A 10 13.67 -10.01 -17.63
C ALA A 10 14.83 -10.54 -18.49
N TYR A 11 15.63 -9.65 -19.09
CA TYR A 11 16.80 -10.04 -19.87
C TYR A 11 17.85 -10.75 -18.99
N LEU A 12 18.23 -10.18 -17.85
CA LEU A 12 19.21 -10.80 -16.95
C LEU A 12 18.73 -12.12 -16.34
N GLY A 13 17.44 -12.22 -16.01
CA GLY A 13 16.87 -13.39 -15.35
C GLY A 13 16.56 -14.55 -16.30
N LEU A 14 16.17 -14.26 -17.56
CA LEU A 14 15.71 -15.28 -18.51
C LEU A 14 16.73 -15.61 -19.61
N ALA A 15 17.75 -14.78 -19.83
CA ALA A 15 18.78 -15.08 -20.81
C ALA A 15 19.55 -16.37 -20.44
N PRO A 16 19.96 -17.18 -21.44
CA PRO A 16 20.74 -18.38 -21.20
C PRO A 16 22.02 -18.07 -20.41
N SER A 17 22.26 -18.83 -19.34
CA SER A 17 23.44 -18.64 -18.50
C SER A 17 24.70 -19.18 -19.19
N SER A 18 25.45 -18.30 -19.86
CA SER A 18 26.77 -18.60 -20.43
C SER A 18 27.94 -18.17 -19.54
N ILE A 19 27.65 -17.53 -18.39
CA ILE A 19 28.63 -16.92 -17.49
C ILE A 19 28.71 -17.75 -16.19
N PRO A 20 29.92 -18.10 -15.70
CA PRO A 20 30.06 -18.81 -14.43
C PRO A 20 29.68 -17.88 -13.27
N THR A 21 28.45 -18.04 -12.76
CA THR A 21 27.89 -17.20 -11.70
C THR A 21 28.24 -17.73 -10.30
N TYR A 22 28.69 -16.84 -9.43
CA TYR A 22 28.90 -17.09 -8.00
C TYR A 22 27.54 -17.16 -7.28
N LYS A 23 27.15 -18.32 -6.72
CA LYS A 23 25.81 -18.59 -6.17
C LYS A 23 25.29 -17.58 -5.12
N GLN A 24 26.15 -16.93 -4.34
CA GLN A 24 25.70 -15.93 -3.35
C GLN A 24 25.48 -14.53 -3.95
N SER A 25 26.20 -14.19 -5.03
CA SER A 25 25.98 -12.94 -5.75
C SER A 25 24.59 -12.88 -6.38
N ASP A 26 24.03 -14.04 -6.73
CA ASP A 26 22.71 -14.18 -7.35
C ASP A 26 21.60 -13.70 -6.42
N LYS A 27 21.61 -14.11 -5.14
CA LYS A 27 20.58 -13.73 -4.14
C LYS A 27 20.53 -12.23 -3.86
N VAL A 28 21.70 -11.59 -3.75
CA VAL A 28 21.77 -10.14 -3.56
C VAL A 28 21.27 -9.42 -4.81
N LEU A 29 21.58 -9.92 -6.00
CA LEU A 29 21.07 -9.37 -7.25
C LEU A 29 19.54 -9.46 -7.31
N HIS A 30 18.96 -10.60 -6.94
CA HIS A 30 17.52 -10.80 -6.80
C HIS A 30 16.91 -9.77 -5.83
N PHE A 31 17.45 -9.64 -4.62
CA PHE A 31 17.01 -8.65 -3.65
C PHE A 31 17.04 -7.22 -4.20
N VAL A 32 18.17 -6.78 -4.76
CA VAL A 32 18.34 -5.41 -5.26
C VAL A 32 17.45 -5.12 -6.46
N THR A 33 17.30 -6.09 -7.37
CA THR A 33 16.45 -5.96 -8.57
C THR A 33 14.99 -5.77 -8.18
N PHE A 34 14.47 -6.63 -7.30
CA PHE A 34 13.10 -6.54 -6.84
C PHE A 34 12.85 -5.35 -5.93
N PHE A 35 13.84 -4.91 -5.15
CA PHE A 35 13.77 -3.66 -4.42
C PHE A 35 13.58 -2.47 -5.36
N MET A 36 14.41 -2.34 -6.41
CA MET A 36 14.34 -1.22 -7.35
C MET A 36 13.06 -1.25 -8.20
N LEU A 37 12.64 -2.43 -8.66
CA LEU A 37 11.37 -2.62 -9.36
C LEU A 37 10.20 -2.17 -8.50
N THR A 38 10.14 -2.65 -7.26
CA THR A 38 9.05 -2.34 -6.34
C THR A 38 9.03 -0.87 -5.95
N LEU A 39 10.21 -0.27 -5.72
CA LEU A 39 10.34 1.15 -5.45
C LEU A 39 9.79 1.96 -6.63
N CYS A 40 10.24 1.70 -7.86
CA CYS A 40 9.74 2.40 -9.03
C CYS A 40 8.23 2.16 -9.27
N PHE A 41 7.74 0.95 -9.04
CA PHE A 41 6.32 0.62 -9.22
C PHE A 41 5.42 1.35 -8.22
N TYR A 42 5.81 1.40 -6.95
CA TYR A 42 5.02 2.09 -5.94
C TYR A 42 4.84 3.58 -6.27
N TRP A 43 5.90 4.23 -6.75
CA TRP A 43 5.91 5.67 -7.03
C TRP A 43 5.36 6.05 -8.42
N ILE A 44 5.26 5.11 -9.37
CA ILE A 44 4.64 5.37 -10.69
C ILE A 44 3.11 5.23 -10.66
N VAL A 45 2.57 4.42 -9.75
CA VAL A 45 1.13 4.20 -9.65
C VAL A 45 0.49 5.35 -8.87
N GLU A 46 -0.06 6.31 -9.61
CA GLU A 46 -0.79 7.45 -9.07
C GLU A 46 -2.24 7.06 -8.75
N THR A 47 -2.44 6.50 -7.56
CA THR A 47 -3.76 6.21 -7.04
C THR A 47 -3.80 6.41 -5.53
N SER A 48 -4.94 6.07 -4.94
CA SER A 48 -5.15 5.95 -3.50
C SER A 48 -4.00 5.22 -2.80
N ARG A 49 -3.57 5.67 -1.61
CA ARG A 49 -2.49 5.04 -0.82
C ARG A 49 -2.78 3.56 -0.58
N ARG A 50 -4.01 3.22 -0.19
CA ARG A 50 -4.45 1.83 0.02
C ARG A 50 -4.39 1.01 -1.27
N ARG A 51 -4.87 1.57 -2.38
CA ARG A 51 -4.84 0.89 -3.69
C ARG A 51 -3.42 0.71 -4.21
N SER A 52 -2.56 1.73 -4.10
CA SER A 52 -1.15 1.65 -4.50
C SER A 52 -0.41 0.58 -3.71
N LEU A 53 -0.65 0.50 -2.39
CA LEU A 53 -0.08 -0.56 -1.56
C LEU A 53 -0.53 -1.96 -1.98
N ASN A 54 -1.85 -2.16 -2.12
CA ASN A 54 -2.39 -3.47 -2.51
C ASN A 54 -1.91 -3.90 -3.90
N LEU A 55 -1.90 -2.98 -4.87
CA LEU A 55 -1.39 -3.24 -6.21
C LEU A 55 0.10 -3.56 -6.19
N THR A 56 0.90 -2.82 -5.43
CA THR A 56 2.35 -3.06 -5.34
C THR A 56 2.65 -4.41 -4.70
N LEU A 57 1.95 -4.78 -3.62
CA LEU A 57 2.11 -6.08 -2.96
C LEU A 57 1.61 -7.24 -3.83
N PHE A 58 0.59 -7.02 -4.65
CA PHE A 58 0.13 -8.06 -5.57
C PHE A 58 1.07 -8.21 -6.78
N VAL A 59 1.45 -7.11 -7.43
CA VAL A 59 2.24 -7.16 -8.66
C VAL A 59 3.69 -7.51 -8.38
N CYS A 60 4.34 -6.88 -7.41
CA CYS A 60 5.79 -6.99 -7.27
C CYS A 60 6.24 -8.27 -6.55
N PRO A 61 5.95 -8.51 -5.26
CA PRO A 61 6.42 -9.74 -4.61
C PRO A 61 5.66 -10.99 -5.06
N PHE A 62 4.36 -10.89 -5.34
CA PHE A 62 3.57 -12.07 -5.71
C PHE A 62 3.69 -12.40 -7.21
N VAL A 63 3.17 -11.55 -8.11
CA VAL A 63 3.21 -11.85 -9.55
C VAL A 63 4.64 -11.88 -10.09
N LEU A 64 5.43 -10.83 -9.87
CA LEU A 64 6.80 -10.78 -10.40
C LEU A 64 7.75 -11.65 -9.56
N GLY A 65 7.70 -11.57 -8.23
CA GLY A 65 8.68 -12.20 -7.35
C GLY A 65 8.59 -13.72 -7.26
N VAL A 66 7.37 -14.26 -7.23
CA VAL A 66 7.14 -15.72 -7.31
C VAL A 66 7.07 -16.17 -8.77
N GLY A 67 6.40 -15.39 -9.62
CA GLY A 67 6.20 -15.77 -11.02
C GLY A 67 7.49 -15.81 -11.83
N SER A 68 8.48 -14.93 -11.55
CA SER A 68 9.77 -14.99 -12.25
C SER A 68 10.49 -16.31 -12.01
N GLU A 69 10.44 -16.84 -10.79
CA GLU A 69 11.09 -18.10 -10.42
C GLU A 69 10.42 -19.29 -11.12
N ILE A 70 9.09 -19.29 -11.13
CA ILE A 70 8.31 -20.33 -11.84
C ILE A 70 8.66 -20.31 -13.33
N VAL A 71 8.70 -19.12 -13.94
CA VAL A 71 9.05 -18.99 -15.37
C VAL A 71 10.48 -19.42 -15.64
N GLN A 72 11.43 -19.07 -14.77
CA GLN A 72 12.83 -19.52 -14.88
C GLN A 72 12.93 -21.05 -14.80
N GLY A 73 12.27 -21.69 -13.85
CA GLY A 73 12.27 -23.15 -13.71
C GLY A 73 11.55 -23.91 -14.83
N LEU A 74 10.64 -23.27 -15.55
CA LEU A 74 9.94 -23.87 -16.70
C LEU A 74 10.68 -23.69 -18.02
N LEU A 75 11.55 -22.69 -18.13
CA LEU A 75 12.27 -22.38 -19.36
C LEU A 75 13.59 -23.17 -19.44
N PRO A 76 13.96 -23.73 -20.61
CA PRO A 76 15.25 -24.39 -20.80
C PRO A 76 16.37 -23.37 -20.99
N ASN A 77 16.59 -22.49 -20.00
CA ASN A 77 17.59 -21.43 -20.02
C ASN A 77 18.84 -21.76 -19.16
N GLY A 78 18.89 -22.94 -18.56
CA GLY A 78 19.99 -23.38 -17.70
C GLY A 78 19.90 -22.89 -16.26
N ARG A 79 18.77 -22.29 -15.85
CA ARG A 79 18.50 -21.91 -14.46
C ARG A 79 17.53 -22.92 -13.83
N GLU A 80 17.78 -23.27 -12.57
CA GLU A 80 16.90 -24.13 -11.79
C GLU A 80 16.08 -23.30 -10.82
N PHE A 81 14.89 -23.81 -10.48
CA PHE A 81 14.01 -23.21 -9.49
C PHE A 81 14.65 -23.22 -8.09
N ASP A 82 14.80 -22.05 -7.45
CA ASP A 82 15.30 -21.88 -6.08
C ASP A 82 14.32 -21.09 -5.19
N PHE A 83 13.84 -21.73 -4.11
CA PHE A 83 13.01 -21.08 -3.09
C PHE A 83 13.70 -19.91 -2.38
N TYR A 84 15.03 -19.93 -2.29
CA TYR A 84 15.78 -18.83 -1.67
C TYR A 84 15.77 -17.57 -2.54
N ASP A 85 15.66 -17.70 -3.86
CA ASP A 85 15.57 -16.57 -4.78
C ASP A 85 14.19 -15.91 -4.69
N ILE A 86 13.12 -16.69 -4.53
CA ILE A 86 11.79 -16.17 -4.15
C ILE A 86 11.89 -15.39 -2.82
N GLY A 87 12.58 -15.95 -1.82
CA GLY A 87 12.81 -15.29 -0.55
C GLY A 87 13.50 -13.93 -0.69
N ALA A 88 14.53 -13.86 -1.53
CA ALA A 88 15.24 -12.61 -1.84
C ALA A 88 14.36 -11.59 -2.58
N ASN A 89 13.58 -12.03 -3.57
CA ASN A 89 12.64 -11.20 -4.34
C ASN A 89 11.58 -10.57 -3.43
N VAL A 90 10.97 -11.40 -2.57
CA VAL A 90 9.95 -10.96 -1.60
C VAL A 90 10.57 -10.00 -0.58
N ALA A 91 11.74 -10.33 -0.02
CA ALA A 91 12.42 -9.47 0.95
C ALA A 91 12.76 -8.08 0.36
N GLY A 92 13.29 -8.04 -0.86
CA GLY A 92 13.59 -6.79 -1.57
C GLY A 92 12.33 -5.95 -1.80
N SER A 93 11.25 -6.59 -2.24
CA SER A 93 9.97 -5.92 -2.47
C SER A 93 9.37 -5.34 -1.18
N LEU A 94 9.35 -6.12 -0.10
CA LEU A 94 8.83 -5.66 1.20
C LEU A 94 9.67 -4.52 1.77
N ALA A 95 11.00 -4.56 1.64
CA ALA A 95 11.87 -3.48 2.06
C ALA A 95 11.57 -2.17 1.29
N ALA A 96 11.33 -2.25 -0.02
CA ALA A 96 10.96 -1.10 -0.83
C ALA A 96 9.58 -0.52 -0.45
N VAL A 97 8.59 -1.37 -0.17
CA VAL A 97 7.27 -0.94 0.33
C VAL A 97 7.39 -0.28 1.69
N ALA A 98 8.15 -0.86 2.63
CA ALA A 98 8.38 -0.29 3.95
C ALA A 98 9.04 1.10 3.86
N LEU A 99 10.09 1.24 3.04
CA LEU A 99 10.75 2.52 2.80
C LEU A 99 9.78 3.55 2.20
N SER A 100 8.98 3.13 1.20
CA SER A 100 8.08 4.03 0.48
C SER A 100 6.91 4.49 1.34
N THR A 101 6.34 3.59 2.15
CA THR A 101 5.27 3.93 3.10
C THR A 101 5.77 4.87 4.20
N TRP A 102 6.95 4.59 4.75
CA TRP A 102 7.59 5.45 5.74
C TRP A 102 7.85 6.86 5.18
N TYR A 103 8.43 6.94 3.97
CA TYR A 103 8.71 8.22 3.32
C TYR A 103 7.41 8.97 2.99
N HIS A 104 6.39 8.29 2.47
CA HIS A 104 5.10 8.90 2.13
C HIS A 104 4.43 9.49 3.38
N LYS A 105 4.41 8.73 4.50
CA LYS A 105 3.91 9.22 5.80
C LYS A 105 4.68 10.46 6.27
N ARG A 106 6.01 10.40 6.24
CA ARG A 106 6.87 11.51 6.67
C ARG A 106 6.71 12.77 5.81
N MET A 107 6.51 12.59 4.51
CA MET A 107 6.24 13.69 3.57
C MET A 107 4.90 14.36 3.89
N LEU A 108 3.84 13.59 4.17
CA LEU A 108 2.52 14.13 4.52
C LEU A 108 2.55 14.88 5.86
N GLU A 109 3.24 14.35 6.87
CA GLU A 109 3.45 15.05 8.15
C GLU A 109 4.13 16.41 7.96
N ARG A 110 5.15 16.49 7.09
CA ARG A 110 5.83 17.77 6.79
C ARG A 110 4.89 18.75 6.08
N LYS A 111 4.11 18.28 5.11
CA LYS A 111 3.12 19.11 4.40
C LYS A 111 2.02 19.62 5.34
N ARG A 112 1.54 18.78 6.28
CA ARG A 112 0.56 19.17 7.30
C ARG A 112 1.12 20.26 8.22
N LYS A 113 2.34 20.06 8.76
CA LYS A 113 2.99 21.07 9.62
C LYS A 113 3.22 22.42 8.91
N ALA A 114 3.53 22.39 7.62
CA ALA A 114 3.66 23.61 6.82
C ALA A 114 2.33 24.35 6.59
N LYS A 115 1.20 23.61 6.49
CA LYS A 115 -0.15 24.18 6.36
C LYS A 115 -0.70 24.70 7.70
N ASN A 116 -0.45 23.99 8.80
CA ASN A 116 -0.93 24.37 10.14
C ASN A 116 -0.32 25.68 10.66
N TYR A 117 0.77 26.18 10.07
CA TYR A 117 1.28 27.52 10.36
C TYR A 117 0.47 28.65 9.70
N THR A 118 -0.44 28.35 8.77
CA THR A 118 -1.10 29.35 7.91
C THR A 118 -2.62 29.46 8.07
N SER A 119 -3.38 28.53 8.66
CA SER A 119 -4.84 28.76 8.78
C SER A 119 -5.61 27.93 9.82
N VAL A 120 -6.38 28.69 10.63
CA VAL A 120 -7.72 28.47 11.23
C VAL A 120 -8.00 27.14 11.97
N PRO A 121 -8.43 27.20 13.26
CA PRO A 121 -8.83 26.02 14.03
C PRO A 121 -10.15 25.45 13.47
N GLY A 122 -10.13 24.20 13.02
CA GLY A 122 -11.32 23.51 12.49
C GLY A 122 -11.05 22.32 11.57
N ASP A 123 -9.84 22.18 11.02
CA ASP A 123 -9.49 21.13 10.05
C ASP A 123 -8.67 19.98 10.69
N ASP A 124 -8.90 19.70 11.97
CA ASP A 124 -8.23 18.63 12.74
C ASP A 124 -8.76 17.21 12.41
N LEU A 125 -9.40 17.02 11.24
CA LEU A 125 -9.75 15.71 10.70
C LEU A 125 -8.59 15.08 9.90
N GLY A 126 -7.36 15.48 10.19
CA GLY A 126 -6.13 15.02 9.54
C GLY A 126 -5.67 13.60 9.94
N ALA A 127 -6.51 12.77 10.55
CA ALA A 127 -6.29 11.33 10.59
C ALA A 127 -6.26 10.80 9.15
N ASP A 128 -5.40 9.83 8.83
CA ASP A 128 -5.31 9.27 7.48
C ASP A 128 -6.56 8.38 7.21
N LEU A 129 -7.70 9.04 7.00
CA LEU A 129 -9.03 8.47 6.73
C LEU A 129 -8.99 7.43 5.61
N GLU A 130 -8.05 7.55 4.69
CA GLU A 130 -7.87 6.65 3.55
C GLU A 130 -7.35 5.25 3.94
N LEU A 131 -6.62 5.16 5.06
CA LEU A 131 -6.15 3.90 5.64
C LEU A 131 -6.93 3.48 6.90
N GLY A 132 -7.91 4.28 7.33
CA GLY A 132 -8.62 4.09 8.60
C GLY A 132 -7.77 4.39 9.84
N GLU A 133 -6.59 5.02 9.68
CA GLU A 133 -5.71 5.38 10.79
C GLU A 133 -6.26 6.64 11.46
N GLY A 134 -7.01 6.47 12.55
CA GLY A 134 -7.63 7.54 13.33
C GLY A 134 -9.15 7.65 13.23
N VAL A 135 -9.81 6.68 12.58
CA VAL A 135 -11.22 6.41 12.85
C VAL A 135 -11.25 5.80 14.26
N GLY A 136 -11.72 6.56 15.26
CA GLY A 136 -12.01 6.01 16.58
C GLY A 136 -12.97 4.83 16.49
N ALA A 137 -13.27 4.17 17.61
CA ALA A 137 -14.40 3.25 17.64
C ALA A 137 -15.59 3.96 16.99
N GLN A 138 -16.17 3.37 15.94
CA GLN A 138 -17.35 3.90 15.29
C GLN A 138 -18.38 4.09 16.40
N GLU A 139 -18.56 5.35 16.82
CA GLU A 139 -19.67 5.74 17.65
C GLU A 139 -20.88 5.47 16.79
N THR A 140 -21.40 4.26 16.97
CA THR A 140 -22.70 3.87 16.47
C THR A 140 -23.59 4.95 17.05
N GLY A 141 -24.19 5.76 16.18
CA GLY A 141 -25.15 6.78 16.60
C GLY A 141 -26.29 6.07 17.31
N VAL A 142 -26.10 5.79 18.60
CA VAL A 142 -27.15 5.56 19.55
C VAL A 142 -27.74 6.95 19.69
N VAL A 143 -28.72 7.24 18.83
CA VAL A 143 -29.75 8.19 19.23
C VAL A 143 -30.25 7.66 20.57
N ASP A 144 -30.04 8.45 21.61
CA ASP A 144 -30.51 8.13 22.94
C ASP A 144 -31.99 7.77 22.78
N ALA A 145 -32.34 6.52 23.07
CA ALA A 145 -33.70 6.01 22.93
C ALA A 145 -34.55 6.56 24.08
N SER A 146 -34.53 7.87 24.28
CA SER A 146 -35.16 8.52 25.41
C SER A 146 -36.59 8.94 25.12
N GLN A 147 -37.05 8.95 23.86
CA GLN A 147 -38.48 8.97 23.52
C GLN A 147 -38.70 8.22 22.21
N SER A 148 -39.58 7.22 22.21
CA SER A 148 -40.04 6.63 20.96
C SER A 148 -40.94 7.65 20.24
N LEU A 149 -40.97 7.64 18.91
CA LEU A 149 -41.89 8.50 18.14
C LEU A 149 -43.37 8.23 18.51
N GLU A 150 -43.65 7.06 19.10
CA GLU A 150 -44.95 6.69 19.64
C GLU A 150 -45.26 7.48 20.93
N ASP A 151 -44.28 7.67 21.83
CA ASP A 151 -44.43 8.49 23.05
C ASP A 151 -44.59 9.99 22.75
N GLU A 152 -43.95 10.49 21.68
CA GLU A 152 -44.06 11.91 21.27
C GLU A 152 -45.45 12.21 20.69
N VAL A 153 -46.04 11.27 19.95
CA VAL A 153 -47.40 11.39 19.40
C VAL A 153 -48.47 11.27 20.49
N ASP A 154 -48.29 10.36 21.45
CA ASP A 154 -49.25 10.15 22.55
C ASP A 154 -49.29 11.34 23.52
N ASN A 155 -48.20 12.09 23.62
CA ASN A 155 -48.09 13.27 24.48
C ASN A 155 -48.18 14.59 23.71
N TRP A 156 -48.59 14.56 22.44
CA TRP A 156 -48.83 15.74 21.61
C TRP A 156 -50.14 16.43 22.04
N ASP A 157 -50.01 17.61 22.65
CA ASP A 157 -51.14 18.48 22.94
C ASP A 157 -51.50 19.31 21.70
N GLU A 158 -52.57 18.92 21.00
CA GLU A 158 -53.07 19.62 19.80
C GLU A 158 -53.48 21.09 20.07
N ASN A 159 -53.65 21.49 21.34
CA ASN A 159 -54.04 22.83 21.75
C ASN A 159 -52.90 23.64 22.38
N ALA A 160 -51.65 23.18 22.29
CA ALA A 160 -50.50 23.99 22.71
C ALA A 160 -50.51 25.32 21.94
N GLU A 161 -50.62 26.43 22.67
CA GLU A 161 -50.57 27.77 22.09
C GLU A 161 -49.12 28.09 21.71
N ASP A 162 -48.79 27.88 20.44
CA ASP A 162 -47.49 28.23 19.84
C ASP A 162 -47.32 29.76 19.71
N TRP A 163 -47.23 30.48 20.83
CA TRP A 163 -47.01 31.92 20.82
C TRP A 163 -45.92 32.35 21.82
N GLU A 164 -44.66 32.34 21.36
CA GLU A 164 -43.71 33.48 21.39
C GLU A 164 -42.43 33.16 20.61
#